data_AF-A0A7C3AQT9-F1
#
_entry.id   AF-A0A7C3AQT9-F1
#
_cell.length_a   1.000
_cell.length_b   1.000
_cell.length_c   1.000
_cell.angle_alpha   90.00
_cell.angle_beta   90.00
_cell.angle_gamma   90.00
#
_symmetry.space_group_name_H-M   'P 1'
#
loop_
_entity.id
_entity.type
_entity.pdbx_description
1 polymer ?
#
loop_
_entity_poly.entity_id
_entity_poly.type
_entity_poly.pdbx_seq_one_letter_code
_entity_poly.pdbx_strand_id
1 'polypeptide(L)'
;GNAISRYDHSLTGALLARDILRRYGVAPEDIAIVMGAIGSHGDDTQRLGEPVHAVSAALILADKSDVHRSRVQNPDQSKFDQHDRVNYAAVSSFLRVDPGEKSITLELTIDTTIAPVMHYFEIFLPRMLMSARAAEFLGCTFHININGVELL
;
A
#
# COMPACT_ATOMS: atom_id res chain seq x y z
N GLY A 1 1.54 5.97 -14.50
CA GLY A 1 0.17 5.54 -14.21
C GLY A 1 -0.77 6.72 -14.16
N ASN A 2 -0.88 7.37 -13.01
CA ASN A 2 -1.90 8.39 -12.72
C ASN A 2 -1.94 9.61 -13.66
N ALA A 3 -0.82 9.97 -14.31
CA ALA A 3 -0.79 11.01 -15.33
C ALA A 3 -1.56 10.64 -16.61
N ILE A 4 -1.82 9.33 -16.84
CA ILE A 4 -2.53 8.81 -18.00
C ILE A 4 -3.98 8.44 -17.62
N SER A 5 -4.17 7.70 -16.55
CA SER A 5 -5.49 7.25 -16.08
C SER A 5 -5.46 6.97 -14.58
N ARG A 6 -6.60 7.18 -13.91
CA ARG A 6 -6.85 6.74 -12.53
C ARG A 6 -7.33 5.28 -12.44
N TYR A 7 -7.68 4.68 -13.58
CA TYR A 7 -8.00 3.27 -13.72
C TYR A 7 -6.79 2.53 -14.31
N ASP A 8 -6.50 1.35 -13.78
CA ASP A 8 -5.39 0.49 -14.19
C ASP A 8 -4.05 1.24 -14.23
N HIS A 9 -3.85 2.16 -13.27
CA HIS A 9 -2.67 3.04 -13.26
C HIS A 9 -1.37 2.25 -13.05
N SER A 10 -1.46 1.13 -12.32
CA SER A 10 -0.41 0.16 -12.05
C SER A 10 0.07 -0.51 -13.35
N LEU A 11 -0.85 -1.05 -14.16
CA LEU A 11 -0.54 -1.68 -15.47
C LEU A 11 0.13 -0.70 -16.42
N THR A 12 -0.43 0.52 -16.53
CA THR A 12 0.16 1.58 -17.34
C THR A 12 1.56 1.97 -16.81
N GLY A 13 1.72 2.04 -15.49
CA GLY A 13 3.01 2.28 -14.84
C GLY A 13 4.06 1.23 -15.18
N ALA A 14 3.69 -0.05 -15.19
CA ALA A 14 4.59 -1.16 -15.50
C ALA A 14 5.11 -1.08 -16.95
N LEU A 15 4.24 -0.75 -17.91
CA LEU A 15 4.63 -0.59 -19.32
C LEU A 15 5.57 0.60 -19.52
N LEU A 16 5.32 1.74 -18.85
CA LEU A 16 6.22 2.88 -18.90
C LEU A 16 7.59 2.58 -18.26
N ALA A 17 7.59 1.88 -17.13
CA ALA A 17 8.81 1.49 -16.43
C ALA A 17 9.68 0.59 -17.32
N ARG A 18 9.08 -0.37 -18.03
CA ARG A 18 9.78 -1.23 -19.00
C ARG A 18 10.59 -0.43 -20.00
N ASP A 19 9.95 0.55 -20.66
CA ASP A 19 10.60 1.31 -21.74
C ASP A 19 11.72 2.21 -21.19
N ILE A 20 11.58 2.71 -19.97
CA ILE A 20 12.65 3.43 -19.27
C ILE A 20 13.82 2.48 -18.98
N LEU A 21 13.57 1.35 -18.30
CA LEU A 21 14.62 0.41 -17.88
C LEU A 21 15.37 -0.20 -19.06
N ARG A 22 14.67 -0.48 -20.17
CA ARG A 22 15.29 -0.93 -21.43
C ARG A 22 16.30 0.08 -21.97
N ARG A 23 15.99 1.38 -21.91
CA ARG A 23 16.93 2.44 -22.36
C ARG A 23 18.16 2.56 -21.46
N TYR A 24 18.03 2.19 -20.19
CA TYR A 24 19.16 2.13 -19.25
C TYR A 24 19.97 0.83 -19.33
N GLY A 25 19.62 -0.09 -20.24
CA GLY A 25 20.37 -1.34 -20.43
C GLY A 25 20.18 -2.36 -19.30
N VAL A 26 19.09 -2.25 -18.52
CA VAL A 26 18.74 -3.22 -17.48
C VAL A 26 18.42 -4.57 -18.13
N ALA A 27 18.84 -5.66 -17.49
CA ALA A 27 18.63 -7.01 -18.00
C ALA A 27 17.12 -7.36 -18.08
N PRO A 28 16.66 -8.07 -19.13
CA PRO A 28 15.24 -8.40 -19.30
C PRO A 28 14.58 -9.08 -18.10
N GLU A 29 15.30 -9.93 -17.38
CA GLU A 29 14.87 -10.63 -16.17
C GLU A 29 14.54 -9.66 -15.03
N ASP A 30 15.38 -8.65 -14.79
CA ASP A 30 15.15 -7.63 -13.76
C ASP A 30 14.01 -6.70 -14.16
N ILE A 31 13.89 -6.39 -15.46
CA ILE A 31 12.76 -5.63 -15.99
C ILE A 31 11.45 -6.38 -15.71
N ALA A 32 11.41 -7.70 -15.92
CA ALA A 32 10.23 -8.51 -15.66
C ALA A 32 9.82 -8.47 -14.18
N ILE A 33 10.80 -8.51 -13.25
CA ILE A 33 10.55 -8.38 -11.81
C ILE A 33 9.96 -7.00 -11.46
N VAL A 34 10.55 -5.92 -11.98
CA VAL A 34 10.05 -4.56 -11.70
C VAL A 34 8.67 -4.35 -12.30
N MET A 35 8.46 -4.80 -13.54
CA MET A 35 7.15 -4.74 -14.20
C MET A 35 6.09 -5.54 -13.42
N GLY A 36 6.42 -6.75 -12.98
CA GLY A 36 5.53 -7.59 -12.19
C GLY A 36 5.11 -6.91 -10.89
N ALA A 37 6.06 -6.36 -10.15
CA ALA A 37 5.79 -5.61 -8.93
C ALA A 37 4.89 -4.38 -9.19
N ILE A 38 5.22 -3.55 -10.18
CA ILE A 38 4.42 -2.35 -10.49
C ILE A 38 3.04 -2.73 -11.02
N GLY A 39 2.92 -3.75 -11.85
CA GLY A 39 1.64 -4.15 -12.43
C GLY A 39 0.67 -4.74 -11.42
N SER A 40 1.18 -5.36 -10.35
CA SER A 40 0.37 -6.15 -9.42
C SER A 40 0.00 -5.45 -8.10
N HIS A 41 0.45 -4.21 -7.88
CA HIS A 41 0.16 -3.46 -6.64
C HIS A 41 -1.08 -2.54 -6.68
N GLY A 42 -1.83 -2.54 -7.78
CA GLY A 42 -3.00 -1.66 -7.94
C GLY A 42 -4.21 -2.09 -7.10
N ASP A 43 -4.88 -1.11 -6.50
CA ASP A 43 -6.18 -1.23 -5.81
C ASP A 43 -7.33 -0.56 -6.58
N ASP A 44 -7.07 -0.11 -7.81
CA ASP A 44 -7.94 0.72 -8.65
C ASP A 44 -8.57 -0.03 -9.84
N THR A 45 -8.35 -1.34 -9.92
CA THR A 45 -8.90 -2.20 -10.98
C THR A 45 -10.20 -2.87 -10.51
N GLN A 46 -10.90 -3.60 -11.40
CA GLN A 46 -12.07 -4.41 -10.99
C GLN A 46 -11.75 -5.49 -9.94
N ARG A 47 -10.46 -5.81 -9.77
CA ARG A 47 -9.97 -6.76 -8.76
C ARG A 47 -8.81 -6.16 -7.98
N LEU A 48 -8.61 -6.63 -6.76
CA LEU A 48 -7.41 -6.27 -6.00
C LEU A 48 -6.19 -6.95 -6.64
N GLY A 49 -5.10 -6.20 -6.75
CA GLY A 49 -3.82 -6.75 -7.17
C GLY A 49 -3.33 -7.84 -6.21
N GLU A 50 -2.58 -8.79 -6.75
CA GLU A 50 -2.05 -9.93 -6.00
C GLU A 50 -0.53 -10.05 -6.24
N PRO A 51 0.25 -10.44 -5.22
CA PRO A 51 1.68 -10.65 -5.39
C PRO A 51 1.96 -11.80 -6.36
N VAL A 52 2.89 -11.58 -7.29
CA VAL A 52 3.35 -12.57 -8.28
C VAL A 52 4.76 -13.11 -8.00
N HIS A 53 5.51 -12.42 -7.13
CA HIS A 53 6.84 -12.81 -6.62
C HIS A 53 7.19 -12.00 -5.35
N ALA A 54 8.25 -12.37 -4.64
CA ALA A 54 8.62 -11.76 -3.36
C ALA A 54 8.76 -10.22 -3.42
N VAL A 55 9.40 -9.69 -4.47
CA VAL A 55 9.52 -8.23 -4.66
C VAL A 55 8.16 -7.53 -4.80
N SER A 56 7.19 -8.15 -5.46
CA SER A 56 5.84 -7.59 -5.60
C SER A 56 5.07 -7.61 -4.28
N ALA A 57 5.23 -8.66 -3.47
CA ALA A 57 4.65 -8.72 -2.13
C ALA A 57 5.24 -7.63 -1.22
N ALA A 58 6.56 -7.45 -1.24
CA ALA A 58 7.23 -6.39 -0.50
C ALA A 58 6.75 -4.99 -0.94
N LEU A 59 6.59 -4.76 -2.25
CA LEU A 59 6.06 -3.50 -2.78
C LEU A 59 4.62 -3.25 -2.33
N ILE A 60 3.74 -4.26 -2.39
CA ILE A 60 2.35 -4.14 -1.92
C ILE A 60 2.32 -3.75 -0.45
N LEU A 61 3.07 -4.45 0.40
CA LEU A 61 3.15 -4.12 1.82
C LEU A 61 3.64 -2.68 2.05
N ALA A 62 4.71 -2.26 1.38
CA ALA A 62 5.24 -0.91 1.50
C ALA A 62 4.27 0.18 1.03
N ASP A 63 3.58 -0.02 -0.10
CA ASP A 63 2.63 0.97 -0.65
C ASP A 63 1.33 1.03 0.17
N LYS A 64 0.76 -0.13 0.53
CA LYS A 64 -0.56 -0.22 1.14
C LYS A 64 -0.56 0.05 2.64
N SER A 65 0.60 -0.05 3.30
CA SER A 65 0.78 0.34 4.71
C SER A 65 1.11 1.82 4.91
N ASP A 66 1.44 2.56 3.84
CA ASP A 66 1.79 3.98 3.91
C ASP A 66 0.55 4.87 4.11
N VAL A 67 0.07 4.90 5.35
CA VAL A 67 -1.01 5.76 5.85
C VAL A 67 -0.43 6.68 6.91
N HIS A 68 -0.26 7.95 6.59
CA HIS A 68 0.30 8.93 7.52
C HIS A 68 -0.06 10.36 7.13
N ARG A 69 -0.15 11.26 8.10
CA ARG A 69 -0.52 12.68 7.86
C ARG A 69 0.40 13.42 6.89
N SER A 70 1.67 13.04 6.81
CA SER A 70 2.62 13.65 5.88
C SER A 70 2.30 13.36 4.40
N ARG A 71 1.41 12.39 4.13
CA ARG A 71 0.91 12.09 2.78
C ARG A 71 -0.07 13.15 2.29
N VAL A 72 -0.71 13.89 3.21
CA VAL A 72 -1.69 14.91 2.89
C VAL A 72 -0.97 16.20 2.50
N GLN A 73 -0.96 16.50 1.20
CA GLN A 73 -0.30 17.70 0.66
C GLN A 73 -1.24 18.92 0.60
N ASN A 74 -2.55 18.71 0.74
CA ASN A 74 -3.51 19.80 0.78
C ASN A 74 -3.38 20.55 2.13
N PRO A 75 -3.06 21.85 2.15
CA PRO A 75 -2.96 22.60 3.40
C PRO A 75 -4.34 23.02 3.95
N ASP A 76 -5.38 22.98 3.13
CA ASP A 76 -6.73 23.42 3.49
C ASP A 76 -7.58 22.24 3.98
N GLN A 77 -7.61 22.06 5.31
CA GLN A 77 -8.38 20.99 5.97
C GLN A 77 -9.87 20.99 5.62
N SER A 78 -10.45 22.15 5.28
CA SER A 78 -11.87 22.24 4.90
C SER A 78 -12.19 21.54 3.58
N LYS A 79 -11.17 21.30 2.76
CA LYS A 79 -11.28 20.65 1.44
C LYS A 79 -10.80 19.19 1.45
N PHE A 80 -10.53 18.62 2.63
CA PHE A 80 -10.09 17.23 2.70
C PHE A 80 -11.19 16.30 2.18
N ASP A 81 -10.80 15.40 1.29
CA ASP A 81 -11.63 14.26 0.97
C ASP A 81 -11.57 13.21 2.09
N GLN A 82 -12.22 12.06 1.87
CA GLN A 82 -12.23 10.97 2.83
C GLN A 82 -10.83 10.39 3.10
N HIS A 83 -10.00 10.26 2.07
CA HIS A 83 -8.64 9.72 2.19
C HIS A 83 -7.73 10.71 2.91
N ASP A 84 -7.82 11.99 2.58
CA ASP A 84 -7.07 13.06 3.24
C ASP A 84 -7.39 13.09 4.73
N ARG A 85 -8.67 13.01 5.13
CA ARG A 85 -9.04 13.02 6.55
C ARG A 85 -8.46 11.84 7.32
N VAL A 86 -8.54 10.62 6.79
CA VAL A 86 -7.99 9.44 7.47
C VAL A 86 -6.46 9.47 7.52
N ASN A 87 -5.80 9.85 6.42
CA ASN A 87 -4.34 10.02 6.44
C ASN A 87 -3.94 11.08 7.46
N TYR A 88 -4.64 12.22 7.52
CA TYR A 88 -4.34 13.29 8.46
C TYR A 88 -4.54 12.88 9.93
N ALA A 89 -5.54 12.04 10.19
CA ALA A 89 -5.78 11.44 11.49
C ALA A 89 -4.68 10.45 11.90
N ALA A 90 -3.99 9.81 10.96
CA ALA A 90 -2.86 8.92 11.23
C ALA A 90 -1.60 9.72 11.62
N VAL A 91 -1.36 9.82 12.93
CA VAL A 91 -0.26 10.60 13.52
C VAL A 91 1.04 9.84 13.63
N SER A 92 0.95 8.50 13.58
CA SER A 92 2.07 7.57 13.53
C SER A 92 1.67 6.35 12.70
N SER A 93 2.61 5.85 11.90
CA SER A 93 2.47 4.62 11.14
C SER A 93 3.81 3.90 11.06
N PHE A 94 3.81 2.62 11.39
CA PHE A 94 5.00 1.78 11.36
C PHE A 94 4.64 0.36 10.92
N LEU A 95 5.40 -0.18 9.96
CA LEU A 95 5.26 -1.56 9.52
C LEU A 95 6.38 -2.38 10.17
N ARG A 96 6.05 -3.12 11.24
CA ARG A 96 6.98 -3.99 11.95
C ARG A 96 7.09 -5.34 11.25
N VAL A 97 8.30 -5.83 11.08
CA VAL A 97 8.57 -7.18 10.58
C VAL A 97 9.28 -7.96 11.68
N ASP A 98 8.72 -9.11 12.04
CA ASP A 98 9.32 -10.07 12.98
C ASP A 98 9.66 -11.37 12.25
N PRO A 99 10.94 -11.63 11.96
CA PRO A 99 11.36 -12.87 11.31
C PRO A 99 11.19 -14.12 12.17
N GLY A 100 11.22 -13.99 13.51
CA GLY A 100 11.09 -15.10 14.45
C GLY A 100 9.66 -15.63 14.48
N GLU A 101 8.71 -14.71 14.63
CA GLU A 101 7.27 -15.01 14.65
C GLU A 101 6.66 -15.13 13.25
N LYS A 102 7.44 -14.83 12.19
CA LYS A 102 6.96 -14.72 10.81
C LYS A 102 5.73 -13.81 10.72
N SER A 103 5.82 -12.63 11.32
CA SER A 103 4.70 -11.69 11.37
C SER A 103 5.08 -10.33 10.81
N ILE A 104 4.10 -9.67 10.23
CA ILE A 104 4.19 -8.31 9.72
C ILE A 104 3.03 -7.52 10.31
N THR A 105 3.32 -6.53 11.16
CA THR A 105 2.30 -5.79 11.90
C THR A 105 2.29 -4.34 11.47
N LEU A 106 1.14 -3.86 10.98
CA LEU A 106 0.90 -2.44 10.75
C LEU A 106 0.44 -1.78 12.06
N GLU A 107 1.32 -0.99 12.66
CA GLU A 107 1.08 -0.23 13.89
C GLU A 107 0.68 1.21 13.54
N LEU A 108 -0.52 1.61 13.92
CA LEU A 108 -1.08 2.94 13.66
C LEU A 108 -1.46 3.65 14.95
N THR A 109 -1.20 4.95 15.00
CA THR A 109 -1.83 5.84 15.96
C THR A 109 -2.78 6.77 15.22
N ILE A 110 -4.06 6.67 15.51
CA ILE A 110 -5.14 7.44 14.87
C ILE A 110 -5.70 8.42 15.89
N ASP A 111 -5.68 9.71 15.55
CA ASP A 111 -6.38 10.77 16.28
C ASP A 111 -7.89 10.64 16.02
N THR A 112 -8.58 10.02 16.98
CA THR A 112 -10.02 9.76 16.89
C THR A 112 -10.88 11.02 17.00
N THR A 113 -10.30 12.18 17.33
CA THR A 113 -11.01 13.47 17.27
C THR A 113 -11.17 13.97 15.83
N ILE A 114 -10.31 13.50 14.91
CA ILE A 114 -10.32 13.84 13.49
C ILE A 114 -11.12 12.80 12.69
N ALA A 115 -10.84 11.52 12.89
CA ALA A 115 -11.54 10.43 12.21
C ALA A 115 -11.68 9.20 13.11
N PRO A 116 -12.89 8.59 13.21
CA PRO A 116 -13.07 7.33 13.92
C PRO A 116 -12.25 6.19 13.28
N VAL A 117 -11.81 5.21 14.09
CA VAL A 117 -11.09 4.03 13.59
C VAL A 117 -11.90 3.25 12.54
N MET A 118 -13.22 3.17 12.68
CA MET A 118 -14.05 2.50 11.67
C MET A 118 -13.96 3.15 10.28
N HIS A 119 -13.78 4.48 10.21
CA HIS A 119 -13.63 5.19 8.94
C HIS A 119 -12.31 4.83 8.24
N TYR A 120 -11.25 4.51 9.01
CA TYR A 120 -10.03 3.94 8.44
C TYR A 120 -10.32 2.64 7.71
N PHE A 121 -11.08 1.72 8.33
CA PHE A 121 -11.41 0.45 7.70
C PHE A 121 -12.32 0.62 6.48
N GLU A 122 -13.32 1.49 6.53
CA GLU A 122 -14.20 1.73 5.37
C GLU A 122 -13.41 2.12 4.11
N ILE A 123 -12.34 2.91 4.27
CA ILE A 123 -11.55 3.43 3.15
C ILE A 123 -10.39 2.49 2.79
N PHE A 124 -9.73 1.90 3.79
CA PHE A 124 -8.47 1.16 3.58
C PHE A 124 -8.59 -0.35 3.71
N LEU A 125 -9.77 -0.91 4.00
CA LEU A 125 -9.96 -2.38 4.06
C LEU A 125 -9.44 -3.10 2.81
N PRO A 126 -9.71 -2.65 1.56
CA PRO A 126 -9.15 -3.31 0.38
C PRO A 126 -7.61 -3.36 0.39
N ARG A 127 -6.97 -2.30 0.87
CA ARG A 127 -5.50 -2.22 1.00
C ARG A 127 -4.98 -3.17 2.07
N MET A 128 -5.69 -3.31 3.19
CA MET A 128 -5.33 -4.25 4.25
C MET A 128 -5.45 -5.70 3.81
N LEU A 129 -6.47 -6.03 3.01
CA LEU A 129 -6.61 -7.34 2.37
C LEU A 129 -5.45 -7.62 1.41
N MET A 130 -5.00 -6.62 0.65
CA MET A 130 -3.82 -6.75 -0.20
C MET A 130 -2.55 -7.00 0.62
N SER A 131 -2.35 -6.25 1.71
CA SER A 131 -1.24 -6.45 2.64
C SER A 131 -1.24 -7.85 3.26
N ALA A 132 -2.41 -8.36 3.65
CA ALA A 132 -2.56 -9.70 4.20
C ALA A 132 -2.14 -10.79 3.19
N ARG A 133 -2.62 -10.70 1.94
CA ARG A 133 -2.23 -11.61 0.86
C ARG A 133 -0.75 -11.52 0.53
N ALA A 134 -0.17 -10.31 0.57
CA ALA A 134 1.24 -10.09 0.36
C ALA A 134 2.10 -10.71 1.48
N ALA A 135 1.71 -10.58 2.74
CA ALA A 135 2.38 -11.25 3.85
C ALA A 135 2.28 -12.77 3.72
N GLU A 136 1.10 -13.30 3.39
CA GLU A 136 0.88 -14.74 3.19
C GLU A 136 1.78 -15.29 2.08
N PHE A 137 1.93 -14.57 0.96
CA PHE A 137 2.86 -14.94 -0.11
C PHE A 137 4.32 -15.05 0.37
N LEU A 138 4.71 -14.22 1.34
CA LEU A 138 6.03 -14.27 1.98
C LEU A 138 6.12 -15.32 3.11
N GLY A 139 5.06 -16.09 3.35
CA GLY A 139 4.98 -17.06 4.43
C GLY A 139 4.87 -16.43 5.81
N CYS A 140 4.31 -15.21 5.90
CA CYS A 140 4.11 -14.44 7.12
C CYS A 140 2.61 -14.18 7.39
N THR A 141 2.27 -13.95 8.65
CA THR A 141 0.94 -13.47 9.06
C THR A 141 0.94 -11.94 9.09
N PHE A 142 -0.13 -11.31 8.60
CA PHE A 142 -0.30 -9.86 8.67
C PHE A 142 -1.22 -9.49 9.82
N HIS A 143 -0.79 -8.54 10.66
CA HIS A 143 -1.61 -8.00 11.74
C HIS A 143 -1.80 -6.49 11.62
N ILE A 144 -2.85 -5.98 12.25
CA ILE A 144 -3.08 -4.53 12.37
C ILE A 144 -3.30 -4.17 13.83
N ASN A 145 -2.48 -3.24 14.32
CA ASN A 145 -2.64 -2.63 15.64
C ASN A 145 -3.00 -1.15 15.48
N ILE A 146 -4.17 -0.73 15.99
CA ILE A 146 -4.58 0.68 15.98
C ILE A 146 -4.79 1.11 17.43
N ASN A 147 -4.03 2.13 17.87
CA ASN A 147 -4.10 2.68 19.22
C ASN A 147 -3.96 1.61 20.34
N GLY A 148 -3.14 0.58 20.11
CA GLY A 148 -2.91 -0.51 21.06
C GLY A 148 -3.90 -1.66 20.98
N VAL A 149 -4.90 -1.58 20.10
CA VAL A 149 -5.88 -2.65 19.87
C VAL A 149 -5.49 -3.43 18.62
N GLU A 150 -5.32 -4.74 18.78
CA GLU A 150 -5.11 -5.68 17.67
C GLU A 150 -6.45 -6.08 17.05
N LEU A 151 -6.55 -6.02 15.73
CA LEU A 151 -7.84 -6.09 15.01
C LEU A 151 -7.91 -7.19 13.94
N LEU A 152 -6.75 -7.57 13.41
CA LEU A 152 -6.53 -8.61 12.40
C LEU A 152 -5.17 -9.24 12.68
#